data_AF-A0A662CT58-F1
#
_entry.id   AF-A0A662CT58-F1
#
_cell.length_a   1.000
_cell.length_b   1.000
_cell.length_c   1.000
_cell.angle_alpha   90.00
_cell.angle_beta   90.00
_cell.angle_gamma   90.00
#
_symmetry.space_group_name_H-M   'P 1'
#
loop_
_entity.id
_entity.type
_entity.pdbx_description
1 polymer ?
#
loop_
_entity_poly.entity_id
_entity_poly.type
_entity_poly.pdbx_seq_one_letter_code
_entity_poly.pdbx_strand_id
1 'polypeptide(L)'
;RITYDNFFSLKNNIFNLTPEELTKIFNEEKEPEILDEMTLEFLVKRFWAVAFVVATELVGARIIELEQLEAATQKELGWHKGPFALMNQVGIQEAMRLVIHQVEVSHRKEINFPVPPLLINQTQVNAPWLITSK
;
A
#
# COMPACT_ATOMS: atom_id res chain seq x y z
N ARG A 1 -17.18 -22.05 3.84
CA ARG A 1 -16.13 -21.33 3.08
C ARG A 1 -15.26 -20.65 4.13
N ILE A 2 -14.01 -21.06 4.29
CA ILE A 2 -13.11 -20.47 5.29
C ILE A 2 -12.78 -19.05 4.79
N THR A 3 -13.29 -18.03 5.48
CA THR A 3 -12.88 -16.65 5.29
C THR A 3 -11.63 -16.45 6.14
N TYR A 4 -10.48 -16.37 5.49
CA TYR A 4 -9.27 -15.88 6.14
C TYR A 4 -9.50 -14.42 6.50
N ASP A 5 -9.04 -14.01 7.67
CA ASP A 5 -8.88 -12.59 7.91
C ASP A 5 -7.82 -12.09 6.94
N ASN A 6 -8.17 -11.09 6.13
CA ASN A 6 -7.25 -10.51 5.16
C ASN A 6 -6.61 -9.26 5.78
N PHE A 7 -5.59 -8.70 5.11
CA PHE A 7 -5.01 -7.41 5.51
C PHE A 7 -6.06 -6.28 5.59
N PHE A 8 -7.16 -6.41 4.84
CA PHE A 8 -8.31 -5.51 4.84
C PHE A 8 -9.46 -5.95 5.77
N SER A 9 -9.30 -7.02 6.55
CA SER A 9 -10.29 -7.39 7.56
C SER A 9 -10.34 -6.30 8.62
N LEU A 10 -11.42 -5.54 8.58
CA LEU A 10 -11.71 -4.51 9.56
C LEU A 10 -12.06 -5.21 10.88
N LYS A 11 -11.49 -4.72 12.00
CA LYS A 11 -11.80 -5.24 13.35
C LYS A 11 -13.30 -5.30 13.62
N ASN A 12 -14.05 -4.39 13.02
CA ASN A 12 -15.51 -4.43 12.90
C ASN A 12 -15.86 -4.48 11.41
N ASN A 13 -16.66 -5.45 10.98
CA ASN A 13 -17.09 -5.54 9.59
C ASN A 13 -18.02 -4.35 9.26
N ILE A 14 -17.47 -3.26 8.72
CA ILE A 14 -18.25 -2.05 8.37
C ILE A 14 -19.39 -2.36 7.39
N PHE A 15 -19.26 -3.44 6.62
CA PHE A 15 -20.29 -3.89 5.70
C PHE A 15 -21.53 -4.49 6.40
N ASN A 16 -21.44 -4.76 7.70
CA ASN A 16 -22.58 -5.19 8.53
C ASN A 16 -23.21 -4.04 9.33
N LEU A 17 -22.66 -2.82 9.25
CA LEU A 17 -23.18 -1.66 9.98
C LEU A 17 -24.37 -1.04 9.25
N THR A 18 -25.30 -0.46 10.01
CA THR A 18 -26.41 0.29 9.41
C THR A 18 -25.92 1.63 8.84
N PRO A 19 -26.66 2.24 7.89
CA PRO A 19 -26.33 3.57 7.41
C PRO A 19 -26.21 4.62 8.52
N GLU A 20 -27.01 4.52 9.59
CA GLU A 20 -26.90 5.44 10.73
C GLU A 20 -25.58 5.25 11.50
N GLU A 21 -25.15 4.00 11.71
CA GLU A 21 -23.88 3.68 12.38
C GLU A 21 -22.68 4.15 11.57
N LEU A 22 -22.71 3.96 10.24
CA LEU A 22 -21.68 4.48 9.33
C LEU A 22 -21.64 6.00 9.36
N THR A 23 -22.79 6.65 9.27
CA THR A 23 -22.89 8.13 9.32
C THR A 23 -22.31 8.67 10.62
N LYS A 24 -22.56 8.00 11.74
CA LYS A 24 -21.98 8.37 13.03
C LYS A 24 -20.46 8.24 13.04
N ILE A 25 -19.90 7.17 12.46
CA ILE A 25 -18.45 6.95 12.39
C ILE A 25 -17.78 8.00 11.49
N PHE A 26 -18.34 8.27 10.31
CA PHE A 26 -17.74 9.22 9.36
C PHE A 26 -17.90 10.68 9.78
N ASN A 27 -18.92 10.99 10.57
CA ASN A 27 -19.15 12.33 11.12
C ASN A 27 -18.58 12.53 12.53
N GLU A 28 -17.92 11.51 13.09
CA GLU A 28 -17.23 11.65 14.37
C GLU A 28 -15.97 12.52 14.16
N GLU A 29 -16.06 13.80 14.54
CA GLU A 29 -14.89 14.65 14.63
C GLU A 29 -13.98 14.13 15.76
N LYS A 30 -12.96 13.38 15.38
CA LYS A 30 -11.84 13.06 16.28
C LYS A 30 -10.78 14.12 16.15
N GLU A 31 -10.36 14.67 17.29
CA GLU A 31 -9.13 15.45 17.29
C GLU A 31 -7.96 14.58 16.83
N PRO A 32 -7.05 15.13 15.99
CA PRO A 32 -5.91 14.38 15.50
C PRO A 32 -5.05 13.94 16.69
N GLU A 33 -4.93 12.63 16.87
CA GLU A 33 -4.06 12.04 17.88
C GLU A 33 -2.60 12.42 17.56
N ILE A 34 -1.89 12.98 18.54
CA ILE A 34 -0.46 13.26 18.39
C ILE A 34 0.27 11.91 18.48
N LEU A 35 0.75 11.43 17.33
CA LEU A 35 1.54 10.21 17.25
C LEU A 35 3.01 10.53 17.53
N ASP A 36 3.69 9.63 18.25
CA ASP A 36 5.13 9.68 18.35
C ASP A 36 5.79 9.35 17.00
N GLU A 37 7.02 9.83 16.81
CA GLU A 37 7.75 9.72 15.55
C GLU A 37 7.96 8.26 15.12
N MET A 38 8.21 7.37 16.08
CA MET A 38 8.42 5.94 15.81
C MET A 38 7.12 5.30 15.30
N THR A 39 5.99 5.58 15.95
CA THR A 39 4.67 5.10 15.48
C THR A 39 4.34 5.62 14.09
N LEU A 40 4.61 6.91 13.81
CA LEU A 40 4.41 7.48 12.48
C LEU A 40 5.27 6.77 11.43
N GLU A 41 6.55 6.51 11.73
CA GLU A 41 7.46 5.80 10.83
C GLU A 41 6.96 4.38 10.51
N PHE A 42 6.48 3.65 11.52
CA PHE A 42 5.89 2.33 11.32
C PHE A 42 4.66 2.37 10.42
N LEU A 43 3.80 3.38 10.60
CA LEU A 43 2.62 3.56 9.76
C LEU A 43 3.00 3.85 8.31
N VAL A 44 3.93 4.78 8.07
CA VAL A 44 4.41 5.13 6.73
C VAL A 44 4.97 3.90 6.01
N LYS A 45 5.85 3.15 6.68
CA LYS A 45 6.45 1.91 6.13
C LYS A 45 5.39 0.88 5.74
N ARG A 46 4.38 0.69 6.59
CA ARG A 46 3.24 -0.21 6.32
C ARG A 46 2.42 0.25 5.11
N PHE A 47 2.10 1.54 5.02
CA PHE A 47 1.34 2.07 3.88
C PHE A 47 2.13 1.97 2.57
N TRP A 48 3.44 2.22 2.61
CA TRP A 48 4.31 2.04 1.45
C TRP A 48 4.38 0.59 0.98
N ALA A 49 4.54 -0.38 1.88
CA ALA A 49 4.54 -1.79 1.50
C ALA A 49 3.26 -2.18 0.73
N VAL A 50 2.09 -1.74 1.21
CA VAL A 50 0.81 -1.98 0.53
C VAL A 50 0.74 -1.28 -0.82
N ALA A 51 1.13 0.01 -0.86
CA ALA A 51 1.15 0.79 -2.10
C ALA A 51 2.02 0.13 -3.18
N PHE A 52 3.21 -0.33 -2.80
CA PHE A 52 4.17 -0.94 -3.73
C PHE A 52 3.65 -2.28 -4.26
N VAL A 53 3.08 -3.11 -3.39
CA VAL A 53 2.48 -4.37 -3.81
C VAL A 53 1.32 -4.14 -4.78
N VAL A 54 0.36 -3.29 -4.41
CA VAL A 54 -0.80 -3.02 -5.27
C VAL A 54 -0.36 -2.44 -6.62
N ALA A 55 0.55 -1.47 -6.62
CA ALA A 55 1.00 -0.86 -7.87
C ALA A 55 1.72 -1.84 -8.79
N THR A 56 2.60 -2.67 -8.24
CA THR A 56 3.36 -3.65 -9.04
C THR A 56 2.50 -4.83 -9.51
N GLU A 57 1.47 -5.23 -8.75
CA GLU A 57 0.46 -6.18 -9.22
C GLU A 57 -0.37 -5.61 -10.36
N LEU A 58 -0.88 -4.38 -10.24
CA LEU A 58 -1.71 -3.76 -11.28
C LEU A 58 -0.96 -3.62 -12.61
N VAL A 59 0.28 -3.12 -12.55
CA VAL A 59 1.13 -2.96 -13.75
C VAL A 59 1.61 -4.33 -14.26
N GLY A 60 2.03 -5.23 -13.36
CA GLY A 60 2.47 -6.57 -13.74
C GLY A 60 1.37 -7.40 -14.42
N ALA A 61 0.13 -7.24 -13.98
CA ALA A 61 -1.06 -7.85 -14.58
C ALA A 61 -1.57 -7.11 -15.82
N ARG A 62 -0.92 -6.01 -16.24
CA ARG A 62 -1.30 -5.16 -17.39
C ARG A 62 -2.73 -4.59 -17.28
N ILE A 63 -3.17 -4.29 -16.06
CA ILE A 63 -4.46 -3.64 -15.82
C ILE A 63 -4.36 -2.14 -16.12
N ILE A 64 -3.19 -1.55 -15.87
CA ILE A 64 -2.90 -0.13 -16.10
C ILE A 64 -1.41 0.01 -16.45
N GLU A 65 -1.08 0.98 -17.29
CA GLU A 65 0.31 1.31 -17.58
C GLU A 65 0.97 2.04 -16.41
N LEU A 66 2.29 1.90 -16.27
CA LEU A 66 3.06 2.49 -15.16
C LEU A 66 2.84 4.00 -15.05
N GLU A 67 3.00 4.72 -16.16
CA GLU A 67 2.85 6.18 -16.21
C GLU A 67 1.41 6.64 -15.92
N GLN A 68 0.42 5.85 -16.34
CA GLN A 68 -0.98 6.14 -16.05
C GLN A 68 -1.26 6.00 -14.55
N LEU A 69 -0.69 4.98 -13.90
CA LEU A 69 -0.86 4.78 -12.46
C LEU A 69 -0.17 5.89 -11.64
N GLU A 70 1.05 6.28 -12.02
CA GLU A 70 1.75 7.43 -11.43
C GLU A 70 0.87 8.69 -11.49
N ALA A 71 0.39 9.06 -12.69
CA ALA A 71 -0.43 10.25 -12.87
C ALA A 71 -1.77 10.17 -12.11
N ALA A 72 -2.43 9.00 -12.10
CA ALA A 72 -3.69 8.81 -11.41
C ALA A 72 -3.55 8.93 -9.89
N THR A 73 -2.50 8.35 -9.30
CA THR A 73 -2.27 8.46 -7.85
C THR A 73 -1.98 9.90 -7.43
N GLN A 74 -1.22 10.65 -8.23
CA GLN A 74 -0.96 12.06 -7.94
C GLN A 74 -2.23 12.92 -8.11
N LYS A 75 -2.95 12.74 -9.22
CA LYS A 75 -4.09 13.58 -9.58
C LYS A 75 -5.35 13.27 -8.76
N GLU A 76 -5.66 11.99 -8.57
CA GLU A 76 -6.93 11.56 -7.97
C GLU A 76 -6.80 11.31 -6.46
N LEU A 77 -5.62 10.90 -5.98
CA LEU A 77 -5.37 10.66 -4.54
C LEU A 77 -4.54 11.78 -3.89
N GLY A 78 -4.10 12.78 -4.66
CA GLY A 78 -3.32 13.91 -4.16
C GLY A 78 -1.91 13.52 -3.71
N TRP A 79 -1.36 12.41 -4.20
CA TRP A 79 -0.02 11.99 -3.81
C TRP A 79 1.04 12.94 -4.36
N HIS A 80 2.04 13.27 -3.56
CA HIS A 80 3.16 14.09 -4.04
C HIS A 80 3.98 13.35 -5.11
N LYS A 81 4.18 12.04 -4.93
CA LYS A 81 4.86 11.14 -5.86
C LYS A 81 4.06 9.85 -5.95
N GLY A 82 3.93 9.28 -7.14
CA GLY A 82 3.31 7.99 -7.31
C GLY A 82 4.18 6.85 -6.75
N PRO A 83 3.64 5.63 -6.74
CA PRO A 83 4.25 4.49 -6.06
C PRO A 83 5.62 4.09 -6.63
N PHE A 84 5.84 4.14 -7.94
CA PHE A 84 7.13 3.85 -8.58
C PHE A 84 8.13 4.97 -8.37
N ALA A 85 7.70 6.24 -8.40
CA ALA A 85 8.56 7.36 -8.06
C ALA A 85 9.00 7.29 -6.58
N LEU A 86 8.10 6.86 -5.69
CA LEU A 86 8.43 6.59 -4.29
C LEU A 86 9.41 5.42 -4.14
N MET A 87 9.21 4.31 -4.85
CA MET A 87 10.16 3.19 -4.87
C MET A 87 11.55 3.63 -5.34
N ASN A 88 11.64 4.51 -6.35
CA ASN A 88 12.91 5.08 -6.80
C ASN A 88 13.56 5.97 -5.72
N GLN A 89 12.75 6.75 -4.99
CA GLN A 89 13.25 7.62 -3.94
C GLN A 89 13.80 6.83 -2.73
N VAL A 90 13.08 5.79 -2.28
CA VAL A 90 13.52 4.98 -1.13
C VAL A 90 14.61 3.98 -1.50
N GLY A 91 14.70 3.63 -2.79
CA GLY A 91 15.59 2.61 -3.33
C GLY A 91 14.87 1.27 -3.49
N ILE A 92 15.12 0.58 -4.60
CA ILE A 92 14.38 -0.65 -4.96
C ILE A 92 14.60 -1.77 -3.94
N GLN A 93 15.82 -1.95 -3.44
CA GLN A 93 16.10 -2.92 -2.37
C GLN A 93 15.31 -2.62 -1.11
N GLU A 94 15.23 -1.34 -0.72
CA GLU A 94 14.48 -0.92 0.46
C GLU A 94 12.98 -1.11 0.24
N ALA A 95 12.45 -0.78 -0.95
CA ALA A 95 11.07 -1.06 -1.30
C ALA A 95 10.74 -2.55 -1.16
N MET A 96 11.58 -3.45 -1.67
CA MET A 96 11.43 -4.89 -1.47
C MET A 96 11.51 -5.27 0.01
N ARG A 97 12.47 -4.71 0.77
CA ARG A 97 12.61 -4.97 2.21
C ARG A 97 11.34 -4.60 2.99
N LEU A 98 10.70 -3.48 2.65
CA LEU A 98 9.43 -3.06 3.25
C LEU A 98 8.31 -4.05 2.94
N VAL A 99 8.22 -4.54 1.70
CA VAL A 99 7.25 -5.57 1.30
C VAL A 99 7.49 -6.87 2.07
N ILE A 100 8.72 -7.37 2.13
CA ILE A 100 9.08 -8.58 2.88
C ILE A 100 8.76 -8.44 4.37
N HIS A 101 9.09 -7.30 4.98
CA HIS A 101 8.73 -7.04 6.37
C HIS A 101 7.21 -7.12 6.58
N GLN A 102 6.42 -6.58 5.64
CA GLN A 102 4.97 -6.67 5.72
C GLN A 102 4.46 -8.10 5.52
N VAL A 103 5.11 -8.92 4.68
CA VAL A 103 4.81 -10.36 4.56
C VAL A 103 5.01 -11.06 5.91
N GLU A 104 6.14 -10.84 6.57
CA GLU A 104 6.43 -11.44 7.87
C GLU A 104 5.41 -11.05 8.94
N VAL A 105 5.06 -9.76 9.00
CA VAL A 105 4.05 -9.24 9.94
C VAL A 105 2.66 -9.82 9.66
N SER A 106 2.32 -9.99 8.39
CA SER A 106 1.02 -10.54 7.97
C SER A 106 0.92 -12.04 8.22
N HIS A 107 2.01 -12.78 7.95
CA HIS A 107 2.08 -14.22 8.16
C HIS A 107 1.85 -14.61 9.63
N ARG A 108 2.37 -13.81 10.58
CA ARG A 108 2.11 -13.99 12.03
C ARG A 108 0.63 -13.88 12.42
N LYS A 109 -0.21 -13.33 11.54
CA LYS A 109 -1.65 -13.17 11.72
C LYS A 109 -2.45 -14.10 10.80
N GLU A 110 -1.80 -15.07 10.17
CA GLU A 110 -2.41 -15.98 9.18
C GLU A 110 -2.96 -15.25 7.94
N ILE A 111 -2.46 -14.03 7.67
CA ILE A 111 -2.83 -13.22 6.52
C ILE A 111 -1.81 -13.47 5.41
N ASN A 112 -2.29 -13.86 4.22
CA ASN A 112 -1.44 -13.93 3.03
C ASN A 112 -1.20 -12.52 2.46
N PHE A 113 0.07 -12.13 2.34
CA PHE A 113 0.49 -10.89 1.71
C PHE A 113 1.42 -11.23 0.53
N PRO A 114 1.06 -10.84 -0.71
CA PRO A 114 1.81 -11.29 -1.88
C PRO A 114 3.12 -10.52 -2.06
N VAL A 115 4.08 -11.16 -2.72
CA VAL A 115 5.30 -10.53 -3.24
C VAL A 115 5.23 -10.55 -4.76
N PRO A 116 4.97 -9.40 -5.41
CA PRO A 116 4.67 -9.40 -6.85
C PRO A 116 5.90 -9.75 -7.71
N PRO A 117 5.77 -10.60 -8.74
CA PRO A 117 6.89 -10.97 -9.61
C PRO A 117 7.59 -9.78 -10.26
N LEU A 118 6.82 -8.74 -10.62
CA LEU A 118 7.38 -7.51 -11.20
C LEU A 118 8.36 -6.82 -10.24
N LEU A 119 8.03 -6.76 -8.94
CA LEU A 119 8.92 -6.20 -7.92
C LEU A 119 10.16 -7.08 -7.69
N ILE A 120 10.00 -8.41 -7.72
CA ILE A 120 11.12 -9.36 -7.63
C ILE A 120 12.11 -9.11 -8.77
N ASN A 121 11.61 -9.06 -10.01
CA ASN A 121 12.44 -8.85 -11.19
C ASN A 121 13.16 -7.49 -11.13
N GLN A 122 12.44 -6.43 -10.75
CA GLN A 122 13.05 -5.11 -10.62
C GLN A 122 14.15 -5.09 -9.55
N THR A 123 13.96 -5.81 -8.45
CA THR A 123 14.95 -5.91 -7.36
C THR A 123 16.20 -6.69 -7.81
N GLN A 124 16.05 -7.70 -8.64
CA GLN A 124 17.19 -8.44 -9.22
C GLN A 124 18.03 -7.56 -10.15
N VAL A 125 17.37 -6.74 -10.98
CA VAL A 125 18.06 -5.75 -11.83
C VAL A 125 18.65 -4.62 -11.00
N ASN A 126 18.00 -4.27 -9.90
CA ASN A 126 18.35 -3.17 -9.00
C ASN A 126 18.53 -1.82 -9.71
N ALA A 127 17.72 -1.58 -10.74
CA ALA A 127 17.66 -0.31 -11.45
C ALA A 127 16.41 0.47 -11.03
N PRO A 128 16.39 1.80 -11.13
CA PRO A 128 15.17 2.58 -10.93
C PRO A 128 14.11 2.21 -11.98
N TRP A 129 12.84 2.36 -11.61
CA TRP A 129 11.74 2.34 -12.56
C TRP A 129 11.89 3.48 -13.56
N LEU A 130 11.68 3.19 -14.84
CA LEU A 130 11.67 4.20 -15.88
C LEU A 130 10.31 4.91 -15.84
N ILE A 131 10.33 6.17 -15.42
CA ILE A 131 9.13 7.02 -15.33
C ILE A 131 9.34 8.15 -16.33
N THR A 132 8.59 8.10 -17.42
CA THR A 132 8.66 9.16 -18.43
C THR A 132 7.79 10.32 -17.95
N SER A 133 8.39 11.36 -17.36
CA SER A 133 7.61 12.57 -17.05
C SER A 133 7.19 13.22 -18.36
N LYS A 134 5.88 13.36 -18.57
CA LYS A 134 5.35 14.27 -19.60
C LYS A 134 5.20 15.67 -19.02
#